data_AF-A0A3D9DNP2-F1
#
_entry.id   AF-A0A3D9DNP2-F1
#
_cell.length_a   1.000
_cell.length_b   1.000
_cell.length_c   1.000
_cell.angle_alpha   90.00
_cell.angle_beta   90.00
_cell.angle_gamma   90.00
#
_symmetry.space_group_name_H-M   'P 1'
#
loop_
_entity.id
_entity.type
_entity.pdbx_description
1 polymer ?
#
loop_
_entity_poly.entity_id
_entity_poly.type
_entity_poly.pdbx_seq_one_letter_code
_entity_poly.pdbx_strand_id
1 'polypeptide(L)'
;MMKVQMQAINKKIAVEYLKFFYPPLRNEITQLSVQENFAGVIQATINYLKDMLQESKIYIVAHHIKLMDWIYRNGDSYVRTVIENLFVRSLESFKKHSKIQQWKLLYQNMPDNFQLIYNEQQKQDEIFFGK
;
A
#
# COMPACT_ATOMS: atom_id res chain seq x y z
N MET A 1 -0.79 -6.86 -34.86
CA MET A 1 -0.24 -6.06 -33.74
C MET A 1 0.36 -7.02 -32.72
N MET A 2 1.67 -6.98 -32.48
CA MET A 2 2.27 -7.76 -31.39
C MET A 2 1.77 -7.19 -30.07
N LYS A 3 1.15 -8.03 -29.22
CA LYS A 3 0.93 -7.68 -27.82
C LYS A 3 2.32 -7.60 -27.19
N VAL A 4 2.81 -6.39 -26.93
CA VAL A 4 3.97 -6.21 -26.07
C VAL A 4 3.62 -6.86 -24.74
N GLN A 5 4.28 -7.97 -24.42
CA GLN A 5 4.10 -8.64 -23.15
C GLN A 5 4.72 -7.71 -22.10
N MET A 6 3.90 -6.89 -21.44
CA MET A 6 4.38 -6.06 -20.34
C MET A 6 4.98 -6.99 -19.29
N GLN A 7 6.28 -6.84 -19.06
CA GLN A 7 6.94 -7.51 -17.94
C GLN A 7 6.28 -7.02 -16.65
N ALA A 8 6.02 -7.96 -15.73
CA ALA A 8 5.48 -7.61 -14.43
C ALA A 8 6.41 -6.61 -13.72
N ILE A 9 5.82 -5.70 -12.96
CA ILE A 9 6.52 -4.74 -12.12
C ILE A 9 7.27 -5.53 -11.04
N ASN A 10 8.57 -5.68 -11.22
CA ASN A 10 9.45 -6.19 -10.18
C ASN A 10 9.79 -5.07 -9.16
N LYS A 11 10.46 -5.44 -8.06
CA LYS A 11 10.81 -4.49 -7.00
C LYS A 11 11.58 -3.25 -7.48
N LYS A 12 12.45 -3.37 -8.50
CA LYS A 12 13.23 -2.24 -9.03
C LYS A 12 12.32 -1.24 -9.74
N ILE A 13 11.42 -1.74 -10.58
CA ILE A 13 10.43 -0.91 -11.28
C ILE A 13 9.44 -0.29 -10.27
N ALA A 14 8.99 -1.06 -9.28
CA ALA A 14 8.10 -0.57 -8.22
C ALA A 14 8.74 0.60 -7.45
N VAL A 15 10.03 0.51 -7.10
CA VAL A 15 10.76 1.59 -6.43
C VAL A 15 10.72 2.89 -7.23
N GLU A 16 10.93 2.83 -8.55
CA GLU A 16 10.90 4.04 -9.39
C GLU A 16 9.51 4.67 -9.43
N TYR A 17 8.45 3.86 -9.51
CA TYR A 17 7.08 4.36 -9.37
C TYR A 17 6.84 5.00 -7.99
N LEU A 18 7.32 4.38 -6.91
CA LEU A 18 7.17 4.93 -5.56
C LEU A 18 7.94 6.25 -5.40
N LYS A 19 9.15 6.42 -5.96
CA LYS A 19 9.86 7.71 -5.96
C LYS A 19 9.11 8.81 -6.71
N PHE A 20 8.37 8.44 -7.76
CA PHE A 20 7.54 9.38 -8.52
C PHE A 20 6.25 9.73 -7.76
N PHE A 21 5.56 8.72 -7.22
CA PHE A 21 4.32 8.91 -6.46
C PHE A 21 4.53 9.62 -5.13
N TYR A 22 5.67 9.42 -4.47
CA TYR A 22 5.98 10.00 -3.16
C TYR A 22 7.20 10.92 -3.21
N PRO A 23 7.13 12.11 -3.84
CA PRO A 23 8.25 13.05 -3.90
C PRO A 23 8.88 13.36 -2.53
N PRO A 24 8.11 13.55 -1.43
CA PRO A 24 8.70 13.77 -0.10
C PRO A 24 9.57 12.61 0.41
N LEU A 25 9.30 11.38 -0.02
CA LEU A 25 10.03 10.18 0.41
C LEU A 25 11.17 9.80 -0.53
N ARG A 26 11.41 10.55 -1.62
CA ARG A 26 12.35 10.14 -2.67
C ARG A 26 13.73 9.79 -2.13
N ASN A 27 14.26 10.57 -1.17
CA ASN A 27 15.58 10.34 -0.59
C ASN A 27 15.61 9.05 0.24
N GLU A 28 14.62 8.87 1.12
CA GLU A 28 14.49 7.67 1.96
C GLU A 28 14.29 6.41 1.12
N ILE A 29 13.39 6.46 0.12
CA ILE A 29 13.16 5.36 -0.83
C ILE A 29 14.45 5.03 -1.59
N THR A 30 15.22 6.03 -2.01
CA THR A 30 16.50 5.83 -2.69
C THR A 30 17.50 5.11 -1.79
N GLN A 31 17.64 5.55 -0.54
CA GLN A 31 18.56 4.93 0.43
C GLN A 31 18.17 3.47 0.73
N LEU A 32 16.90 3.20 1.00
CA LEU A 32 16.39 1.85 1.26
C LEU A 32 16.53 0.94 0.04
N SER A 33 16.34 1.49 -1.17
CA SER A 33 16.52 0.73 -2.41
C SER A 33 17.97 0.32 -2.64
N VAL A 34 18.97 1.15 -2.28
CA VAL A 34 20.39 0.78 -2.38
C VAL A 34 20.71 -0.41 -1.48
N GLN A 35 20.00 -0.54 -0.36
CA GLN A 35 20.11 -1.67 0.58
C GLN A 35 19.27 -2.89 0.18
N GLU A 36 18.67 -2.88 -1.03
CA GLU A 36 17.76 -3.93 -1.51
C GLU A 36 16.54 -4.15 -0.57
N ASN A 37 16.18 -3.14 0.23
CA ASN A 37 15.17 -3.22 1.28
C ASN A 37 13.80 -2.74 0.79
N PHE A 38 13.16 -3.52 -0.09
CA PHE A 38 11.84 -3.17 -0.63
C PHE A 38 10.75 -3.15 0.45
N ALA A 39 10.82 -4.03 1.44
CA ALA A 39 9.91 -4.02 2.60
C ALA A 39 9.99 -2.70 3.37
N GLY A 40 11.20 -2.19 3.59
CA GLY A 40 11.44 -0.88 4.19
C GLY A 40 10.86 0.27 3.36
N VAL A 41 10.98 0.21 2.03
CA VAL A 41 10.35 1.20 1.13
C VAL A 41 8.83 1.24 1.30
N ILE A 42 8.18 0.07 1.38
CA ILE A 42 6.74 -0.02 1.65
C ILE A 42 6.41 0.49 3.05
N GLN A 43 7.24 0.19 4.06
CA GLN A 43 7.04 0.70 5.42
C GLN A 43 7.14 2.23 5.51
N ALA A 44 8.13 2.84 4.85
CA ALA A 44 8.26 4.30 4.77
C ALA A 44 7.02 4.94 4.14
N THR A 45 6.50 4.30 3.08
CA THR A 45 5.24 4.71 2.43
C THR A 45 4.06 4.63 3.39
N ILE A 46 3.93 3.55 4.17
CA ILE A 46 2.86 3.39 5.16
C ILE A 46 2.94 4.46 6.25
N ASN A 47 4.15 4.75 6.75
CA ASN A 47 4.36 5.76 7.79
C ASN A 47 3.92 7.14 7.29
N TYR A 48 4.34 7.53 6.10
CA TYR A 48 3.90 8.77 5.48
C TYR A 48 2.39 8.88 5.34
N LEU A 49 1.71 7.81 4.89
CA LEU A 49 0.25 7.81 4.78
C LEU A 49 -0.45 7.89 6.13
N LYS A 50 0.14 7.30 7.17
CA LYS A 50 -0.37 7.41 8.54
C LYS A 50 -0.31 8.85 9.03
N ASP A 51 0.79 9.57 8.77
CA ASP A 51 0.93 10.99 9.13
C ASP A 51 -0.11 11.84 8.38
N MET A 52 -0.28 11.59 7.08
CA MET A 52 -1.32 12.27 6.27
C MET A 52 -2.73 12.01 6.80
N LEU A 53 -3.00 10.79 7.28
CA LEU A 53 -4.30 10.44 7.86
C LEU A 53 -4.56 11.20 9.17
N GLN A 54 -3.54 11.33 10.03
CA GLN A 54 -3.62 12.10 11.28
C GLN A 54 -3.84 13.59 11.02
N GLU A 55 -3.24 14.13 9.95
CA GLU A 55 -3.48 15.48 9.46
C GLU A 55 -4.83 15.65 8.72
N SER A 56 -5.69 14.62 8.74
CA SER A 56 -7.00 14.61 8.07
C SER A 56 -6.94 14.82 6.55
N LYS A 57 -5.80 14.54 5.92
CA LYS A 57 -5.58 14.60 4.46
C LYS A 57 -6.12 13.34 3.75
N ILE A 58 -7.40 13.06 3.98
CA ILE A 58 -8.03 11.77 3.62
C ILE A 58 -8.00 11.47 2.12
N TYR A 59 -8.18 12.49 1.28
CA TYR A 59 -8.19 12.35 -0.18
C TYR A 59 -6.80 12.01 -0.73
N ILE A 60 -5.73 12.52 -0.10
CA ILE A 60 -4.34 12.17 -0.44
C ILE A 60 -4.12 10.69 -0.13
N VAL A 61 -4.52 10.23 1.05
CA VAL A 61 -4.40 8.81 1.43
C VAL A 61 -5.18 7.92 0.47
N ALA A 62 -6.43 8.26 0.16
CA ALA A 62 -7.27 7.50 -0.77
C ALA A 62 -6.64 7.40 -2.18
N HIS A 63 -6.05 8.49 -2.67
CA HIS A 63 -5.34 8.50 -3.95
C HIS A 63 -4.14 7.56 -3.93
N HIS A 64 -3.32 7.60 -2.89
CA HIS A 64 -2.15 6.73 -2.76
C HIS A 64 -2.48 5.25 -2.59
N ILE A 65 -3.60 4.91 -1.93
CA ILE A 65 -4.10 3.53 -1.91
C ILE A 65 -4.37 3.02 -3.32
N LYS A 66 -4.95 3.84 -4.21
CA LYS A 66 -5.20 3.48 -5.62
C LYS A 66 -3.90 3.30 -6.40
N LEU A 67 -2.89 4.16 -6.16
CA LEU A 67 -1.56 4.02 -6.77
C LEU A 67 -0.88 2.72 -6.31
N MET A 68 -0.99 2.36 -5.04
CA MET A 68 -0.45 1.12 -4.52
C MET A 68 -1.15 -0.12 -5.09
N ASP A 69 -2.48 -0.09 -5.26
CA ASP A 69 -3.21 -1.16 -5.96
C ASP A 69 -2.76 -1.31 -7.41
N TRP A 70 -2.45 -0.21 -8.09
CA TRP A 70 -1.91 -0.29 -9.45
C TRP A 70 -0.54 -0.99 -9.49
N ILE A 71 0.36 -0.68 -8.54
CA ILE A 71 1.64 -1.41 -8.42
C ILE A 71 1.37 -2.89 -8.11
N TYR A 72 0.47 -3.18 -7.17
CA TYR A 72 0.11 -4.54 -6.78
C TYR A 72 -0.41 -5.38 -7.95
N ARG A 73 -1.42 -4.88 -8.69
CA ARG A 73 -2.04 -5.61 -9.81
C ARG A 73 -1.04 -5.91 -10.93
N ASN A 74 -0.10 -5.01 -11.17
CA ASN A 74 0.93 -5.18 -12.20
C ASN A 74 2.22 -5.80 -11.65
N GLY A 75 2.32 -6.06 -10.35
CA GLY A 75 3.51 -6.57 -9.66
C GLY A 75 3.79 -8.04 -9.94
N ASP A 76 5.07 -8.43 -9.79
CA ASP A 76 5.45 -9.83 -9.66
C ASP A 76 5.00 -10.41 -8.31
N SER A 77 5.19 -11.73 -8.12
CA SER A 77 4.78 -12.41 -6.89
C SER A 77 5.40 -11.79 -5.64
N TYR A 78 6.68 -11.42 -5.70
CA TYR A 78 7.38 -10.81 -4.56
C TYR A 78 6.79 -9.45 -4.20
N VAL A 79 6.59 -8.57 -5.18
CA VAL A 79 5.98 -7.24 -4.96
C VAL A 79 4.58 -7.38 -4.37
N ARG A 80 3.76 -8.29 -4.91
CA ARG A 80 2.40 -8.55 -4.41
C ARG A 80 2.41 -9.00 -2.95
N THR A 81 3.22 -10.01 -2.62
CA THR A 81 3.34 -10.54 -1.27
C THR A 81 3.77 -9.48 -0.26
N VAL A 82 4.71 -8.60 -0.61
CA VAL A 82 5.14 -7.51 0.29
C VAL A 82 4.02 -6.49 0.50
N ILE A 83 3.28 -6.12 -0.56
CA ILE A 83 2.17 -5.17 -0.46
C ILE A 83 1.03 -5.74 0.38
N GLU A 84 0.64 -7.01 0.17
CA GLU A 84 -0.41 -7.66 0.97
C GLU A 84 -0.05 -7.70 2.47
N ASN A 85 1.18 -8.11 2.78
CA ASN A 85 1.60 -8.37 4.14
C ASN A 85 1.94 -7.10 4.93
N LEU A 86 2.37 -6.03 4.25
CA LEU A 86 2.71 -4.77 4.92
C LEU A 86 1.62 -3.72 4.69
N PHE A 87 1.36 -3.37 3.43
CA PHE A 87 0.49 -2.26 3.10
C PHE A 87 -0.97 -2.55 3.40
N VAL A 88 -1.52 -3.66 2.88
CA VAL A 88 -2.93 -4.02 3.14
C VAL A 88 -3.14 -4.28 4.63
N ARG A 89 -2.21 -4.99 5.27
CA ARG A 89 -2.25 -5.23 6.72
C ARG A 89 -2.28 -3.93 7.54
N SER A 90 -1.57 -2.89 7.09
CA SER A 90 -1.54 -1.59 7.78
C SER A 90 -2.87 -0.85 7.75
N LEU A 91 -3.82 -1.22 6.87
CA LEU A 91 -5.14 -0.59 6.79
C LEU A 91 -5.94 -0.76 8.09
N GLU A 92 -5.73 -1.86 8.82
CA GLU A 92 -6.35 -2.02 10.15
C GLU A 92 -5.81 -1.00 11.15
N SER A 93 -4.52 -0.65 11.06
CA SER A 93 -3.95 0.46 11.82
C SER A 93 -4.58 1.79 11.39
N PHE A 94 -4.79 2.01 10.09
CA PHE A 94 -5.42 3.25 9.60
C PHE A 94 -6.86 3.39 10.13
N LYS A 95 -7.63 2.30 10.15
CA LYS A 95 -8.97 2.26 10.75
C LYS A 95 -8.93 2.66 12.23
N LYS A 96 -7.99 2.11 13.01
CA LYS A 96 -7.86 2.41 14.46
C LYS A 96 -7.46 3.86 14.76
N HIS A 97 -6.71 4.49 13.86
CA HIS A 97 -6.17 5.84 14.06
C HIS A 97 -6.89 6.93 13.26
N SER A 98 -8.04 6.63 12.66
CA SER A 98 -8.86 7.61 11.94
C SER A 98 -10.24 7.76 12.56
N LYS A 99 -10.89 8.89 12.31
CA LYS A 99 -12.30 9.06 12.69
C LYS A 99 -13.16 8.07 11.88
N ILE A 100 -14.24 7.56 12.48
CA ILE A 100 -15.14 6.59 11.83
C ILE A 100 -15.59 7.06 10.43
N GLN A 101 -15.91 8.35 10.29
CA GLN A 101 -16.32 8.94 9.01
C GLN A 101 -15.19 8.96 7.97
N GLN A 102 -13.95 9.21 8.40
CA GLN A 102 -12.76 9.18 7.54
C GLN A 102 -12.47 7.75 7.07
N TRP A 103 -12.52 6.77 7.99
CA TRP A 103 -12.39 5.36 7.63
C TRP A 103 -13.47 4.91 6.65
N LYS A 104 -14.74 5.26 6.90
CA LYS A 104 -15.84 4.92 6.00
C LYS A 104 -15.60 5.45 4.59
N LEU A 105 -15.14 6.70 4.47
CA LEU A 105 -14.80 7.29 3.16
C LEU A 105 -13.63 6.57 2.49
N LEU A 106 -12.56 6.25 3.24
CA LEU A 106 -11.42 5.49 2.70
C LEU A 106 -11.85 4.12 2.20
N TYR A 107 -12.57 3.37 3.02
CA TYR A 107 -13.01 2.03 2.71
C TYR A 107 -13.93 2.01 1.47
N GLN A 108 -14.89 2.94 1.38
CA GLN A 108 -15.76 3.07 0.21
C GLN A 108 -15.01 3.38 -1.10
N ASN A 109 -13.85 4.05 -1.01
CA ASN A 109 -13.04 4.41 -2.18
C ASN A 109 -11.83 3.48 -2.39
N MET A 110 -11.69 2.45 -1.54
CA MET A 110 -10.59 1.49 -1.60
C MET A 110 -10.78 0.55 -2.79
N PRO A 111 -9.73 0.22 -3.54
CA PRO A 111 -9.80 -0.77 -4.62
C PRO A 111 -10.31 -2.14 -4.12
N ASP A 112 -11.16 -2.79 -4.91
CA ASP A 112 -11.83 -4.05 -4.54
C ASP A 112 -10.85 -5.15 -4.12
N ASN A 113 -9.70 -5.26 -4.79
CA ASN A 113 -8.67 -6.24 -4.42
C ASN A 113 -8.18 -6.03 -2.99
N PHE A 114 -7.94 -4.78 -2.60
CA PHE A 114 -7.48 -4.48 -1.25
C PHE A 114 -8.58 -4.64 -0.22
N GLN A 115 -9.84 -4.34 -0.55
CA GLN A 115 -10.97 -4.65 0.33
C GLN A 115 -11.09 -6.16 0.57
N LEU A 116 -10.98 -6.97 -0.50
CA LEU A 116 -11.04 -8.43 -0.41
C LEU A 116 -9.95 -8.97 0.52
N ILE A 117 -8.69 -8.63 0.25
CA ILE A 117 -7.54 -9.10 1.04
C ILE A 117 -7.64 -8.61 2.49
N TYR A 118 -8.01 -7.34 2.71
CA TYR A 118 -8.21 -6.79 4.06
C TYR A 118 -9.29 -7.57 4.81
N ASN A 119 -10.44 -7.80 4.20
CA ASN A 119 -11.55 -8.53 4.83
C ASN A 119 -11.18 -10.00 5.12
N GLU A 120 -10.43 -10.65 4.23
CA GLU A 120 -9.89 -11.99 4.48
C GLU A 120 -8.92 -11.99 5.67
N GLN A 121 -7.99 -11.03 5.73
CA GLN A 121 -7.09 -10.87 6.88
C GLN A 121 -7.84 -10.64 8.19
N GLN A 122 -8.93 -9.86 8.19
CA GLN A 122 -9.76 -9.67 9.39
C GLN A 122 -10.46 -10.96 9.82
N LYS A 123 -11.01 -11.74 8.89
CA LYS A 123 -11.62 -13.05 9.21
C LYS A 123 -10.59 -14.02 9.78
N GLN A 124 -9.38 -14.05 9.23
CA GLN A 124 -8.32 -14.90 9.78
C GLN A 124 -7.91 -14.44 11.18
N ASP A 125 -7.80 -13.12 11.42
CA ASP A 125 -7.52 -12.59 12.75
C ASP A 125 -8.59 -12.99 13.77
N GLU A 126 -9.87 -12.96 13.39
CA GLU A 126 -10.98 -13.39 14.23
C GLU A 126 -10.89 -14.89 14.56
N ILE A 127 -10.62 -15.73 13.57
CA ILE A 127 -10.48 -17.18 13.74
C ILE A 127 -9.30 -17.54 14.64
N PHE A 128 -8.13 -16.93 14.43
CA PHE A 128 -6.90 -17.32 15.11
C PHE A 128 -6.68 -16.60 16.45
N PHE A 129 -7.21 -15.39 16.61
CA PHE A 129 -6.95 -14.55 17.79
C PHE A 129 -8.21 -14.11 18.55
N GLY A 130 -9.41 -14.41 18.05
CA GLY A 130 -10.68 -14.02 18.70
C GLY A 130 -10.86 -12.50 18.82
N LYS A 131 -10.29 -11.73 17.88
CA LYS A 131 -10.32 -10.28 17.84
C LYS A 131 -11.32 -9.75 16.82
#